data_AF-A0A0S4JP67-F1
#
_entry.id   AF-A0A0S4JP67-F1
#
_cell.length_a   1.000
_cell.length_b   1.000
_cell.length_c   1.000
_cell.angle_alpha   90.00
_cell.angle_beta   90.00
_cell.angle_gamma   90.00
#
_symmetry.space_group_name_H-M   'P 1'
#
loop_
_entity.id
_entity.type
_entity.pdbx_description
1 polymer ?
#
loop_
_entity_poly.entity_id
_entity_poly.type
_entity_poly.pdbx_seq_one_letter_code
_entity_poly.pdbx_strand_id
1 'polypeptide(L)'
;MIESVPEDYLPQPHVVRACKNAECRTPIFLAIEDGDPFQSVARLAKDVGSTVWKVEMGSPQNEQNALDYVDVGIQNGDWVYVTNNEFATQEVLRKIAVTLVALQPEPKRFPRREHFRIFFTVEKAFDINDNISLPFPRLLVQNGILARRRPADGGSPTKWSKKLPEESELLYKEVHKHRLRRDAKRDSDSESDAEEPAEKLTGLWFHRAVDFFSADEGTASIKPQDEIFELVHAQNAERLRELAQSGKVDVNKVTQFGMTPLQTAVSNELTIAVRVLLEAGADPNTAREADGCPPLFMSIETEDILYALLEYGADLFTKFENDRIENHPSTAPHIAKLVKKIKADQQPPQAAAPEPDADSQKVIVDDVAVEA
;
A
#
# COMPACT_ATOMS: atom_id res chain seq x y z
N MET A 1 32.61 12.64 -9.95
CA MET A 1 32.61 13.52 -11.15
C MET A 1 32.14 12.66 -12.31
N ILE A 2 31.09 13.08 -13.02
CA ILE A 2 30.65 12.40 -14.25
C ILE A 2 31.78 12.56 -15.26
N GLU A 3 32.41 11.47 -15.69
CA GLU A 3 33.32 11.50 -16.83
C GLU A 3 32.56 12.12 -18.00
N SER A 4 33.14 13.14 -18.64
CA SER A 4 32.48 13.83 -19.74
C SER A 4 32.19 12.83 -20.86
N VAL A 5 30.90 12.51 -21.06
CA VAL A 5 30.50 11.65 -22.17
C VAL A 5 30.98 12.29 -23.47
N PRO A 6 31.73 11.55 -24.33
CA PRO A 6 32.20 12.08 -25.61
C PRO A 6 31.07 12.67 -26.44
N GLU A 7 31.31 13.77 -27.14
CA GLU A 7 30.26 14.45 -27.92
C GLU A 7 29.73 13.60 -29.07
N ASP A 8 30.56 12.70 -29.58
CA ASP A 8 30.32 11.72 -30.66
C ASP A 8 29.76 10.38 -30.16
N TYR A 9 29.61 10.19 -28.85
CA TYR A 9 29.05 8.96 -28.31
C TYR A 9 27.61 8.76 -28.78
N LEU A 10 27.36 7.63 -29.43
CA LEU A 10 26.02 7.19 -29.85
C LEU A 10 25.39 6.35 -28.74
N PRO A 11 24.27 6.81 -28.14
CA PRO A 11 23.57 6.03 -27.12
C PRO A 11 23.08 4.69 -27.65
N GLN A 12 23.14 3.67 -26.78
CA GLN A 12 22.71 2.33 -27.09
C GLN A 12 21.22 2.32 -27.51
N PRO A 13 20.86 1.72 -28.67
CA PRO A 13 19.51 1.84 -29.24
C PRO A 13 18.39 1.38 -28.31
N HIS A 14 18.60 0.31 -27.54
CA HIS A 14 17.61 -0.19 -26.58
C HIS A 14 17.37 0.78 -25.41
N VAL A 15 18.40 1.50 -24.95
CA VAL A 15 18.30 2.52 -23.90
C VAL A 15 17.53 3.74 -24.41
N VAL A 16 17.83 4.19 -25.64
CA VAL A 16 17.10 5.27 -26.31
C VAL A 16 15.62 4.94 -26.42
N ARG A 17 15.32 3.73 -26.90
CA ARG A 17 13.94 3.25 -27.05
C ARG A 17 13.22 3.19 -25.70
N ALA A 18 13.85 2.70 -24.65
CA ALA A 18 13.26 2.66 -23.32
C ALA A 18 12.96 4.07 -22.79
N CYS A 19 13.88 5.03 -22.93
CA CYS A 19 13.68 6.40 -22.47
C CYS A 19 12.52 7.12 -23.20
N LYS A 20 12.40 6.92 -24.53
CA LYS A 20 11.30 7.47 -25.34
C LYS A 20 9.93 6.93 -24.91
N ASN A 21 9.87 5.66 -24.52
CA ASN A 21 8.64 4.98 -24.13
C ASN A 21 8.28 5.14 -22.64
N ALA A 22 9.26 5.47 -21.81
CA ALA A 22 9.08 5.65 -20.37
C ALA A 22 8.44 7.01 -20.03
N GLU A 23 7.68 7.02 -18.93
CA GLU A 23 7.21 8.22 -18.24
C GLU A 23 7.89 8.36 -16.87
N CYS A 24 7.56 9.42 -16.13
CA CYS A 24 8.09 9.65 -14.78
C CYS A 24 7.73 8.53 -13.78
N ARG A 25 6.66 7.78 -14.02
CA ARG A 25 6.25 6.62 -13.19
C ARG A 25 6.86 5.29 -13.63
N THR A 26 7.56 5.26 -14.77
CA THR A 26 7.99 4.02 -15.42
C THR A 26 9.46 3.76 -15.09
N PRO A 27 9.77 2.83 -14.17
CA PRO A 27 11.15 2.42 -13.94
C PRO A 27 11.72 1.71 -15.17
N ILE A 28 13.00 1.94 -15.47
CA ILE A 28 13.69 1.30 -16.59
C ILE A 28 14.73 0.33 -16.04
N PHE A 29 14.61 -0.94 -16.38
CA PHE A 29 15.57 -1.99 -16.04
C PHE A 29 16.57 -2.19 -17.19
N LEU A 30 17.84 -2.24 -16.84
CA LEU A 30 18.96 -2.36 -17.77
C LEU A 30 19.84 -3.55 -17.36
N ALA A 31 20.19 -4.40 -18.31
CA ALA A 31 21.06 -5.53 -18.05
C ALA A 31 22.50 -5.20 -18.48
N ILE A 32 23.47 -5.37 -17.57
CA ILE A 32 24.88 -5.06 -17.84
C ILE A 32 25.45 -6.00 -18.92
N GLU A 33 24.93 -7.23 -19.03
CA GLU A 33 25.28 -8.18 -20.10
C GLU A 33 25.01 -7.63 -21.52
N ASP A 34 24.12 -6.65 -21.68
CA ASP A 34 23.80 -6.00 -22.98
C ASP A 34 24.70 -4.78 -23.28
N GLY A 35 25.71 -4.53 -22.43
CA GLY A 35 26.66 -3.43 -22.48
C GLY A 35 26.45 -2.40 -21.36
N ASP A 36 27.48 -1.62 -21.00
CA ASP A 36 27.37 -0.57 -19.98
C ASP A 36 26.44 0.56 -20.46
N PRO A 37 25.25 0.72 -19.86
CA PRO A 37 24.27 1.67 -20.35
C PRO A 37 24.44 3.06 -19.71
N PHE A 38 25.35 3.24 -18.74
CA PHE A 38 25.47 4.50 -18.00
C PHE A 38 25.83 5.68 -18.92
N GLN A 39 26.76 5.48 -19.86
CA GLN A 39 27.13 6.53 -20.84
C GLN A 39 25.94 6.95 -21.71
N SER A 40 25.07 5.99 -22.08
CA SER A 40 23.83 6.26 -22.81
C SER A 40 22.83 7.06 -21.98
N VAL A 41 22.64 6.68 -20.72
CA VAL A 41 21.78 7.41 -19.79
C VAL A 41 22.28 8.83 -19.57
N ALA A 42 23.58 9.00 -19.33
CA ALA A 42 24.20 10.31 -19.11
C ALA A 42 24.11 11.21 -20.36
N ARG A 43 24.30 10.66 -21.57
CA ARG A 43 24.11 11.42 -22.81
C ARG A 43 22.67 11.88 -22.98
N LEU A 44 21.71 10.97 -22.82
CA LEU A 44 20.29 11.26 -22.99
C LEU A 44 19.79 12.27 -21.94
N ALA A 45 20.26 12.17 -20.70
CA ALA A 45 19.96 13.15 -19.66
C ALA A 45 20.45 14.55 -20.06
N LYS A 46 21.68 14.66 -20.61
CA LYS A 46 22.25 15.93 -21.09
C LYS A 46 21.41 16.54 -22.21
N ASP A 47 20.92 15.73 -23.16
CA ASP A 47 20.10 16.19 -24.28
C ASP A 47 18.76 16.81 -23.82
N VAL A 48 18.23 16.39 -22.66
CA VAL A 48 17.03 16.97 -22.03
C VAL A 48 17.33 17.97 -20.89
N GLY A 49 18.60 18.34 -20.72
CA GLY A 49 19.05 19.27 -19.67
C GLY A 49 18.89 18.74 -18.24
N SER A 50 18.89 17.42 -18.06
CA SER A 50 18.78 16.74 -16.77
C SER A 50 20.16 16.34 -16.23
N THR A 51 20.30 16.25 -14.91
CA THR A 51 21.44 15.57 -14.27
C THR A 51 21.13 14.11 -14.00
N VAL A 52 22.15 13.29 -13.74
CA VAL A 52 21.99 11.87 -13.37
C VAL A 52 22.60 11.63 -11.99
N TRP A 53 21.77 11.30 -11.02
CA TRP A 53 22.15 10.92 -9.66
C TRP A 53 22.43 9.42 -9.62
N LYS A 54 23.71 9.05 -9.59
CA LYS A 54 24.12 7.64 -9.46
C LYS A 54 24.21 7.23 -7.99
N VAL A 55 23.63 6.08 -7.65
CA VAL A 55 23.70 5.47 -6.32
C VAL A 55 23.93 3.97 -6.43
N GLU A 56 24.83 3.43 -5.60
CA GLU A 56 25.19 2.01 -5.59
C GLU A 56 24.63 1.37 -4.32
N MET A 57 23.75 0.38 -4.48
CA MET A 57 23.11 -0.30 -3.36
C MET A 57 24.08 -1.23 -2.61
N GLY A 58 23.70 -1.64 -1.40
CA GLY A 58 24.49 -2.55 -0.55
C GLY A 58 24.92 -1.98 0.81
N SER A 59 24.51 -0.75 1.15
CA SER A 59 24.62 -0.23 2.51
C SER A 59 23.38 0.58 2.90
N PRO A 60 23.00 0.63 4.21
CA PRO A 60 21.83 1.40 4.65
C PRO A 60 21.90 2.88 4.30
N GLN A 61 23.10 3.48 4.31
CA GLN A 61 23.28 4.88 3.91
C GLN A 61 22.99 5.08 2.43
N ASN A 62 23.47 4.18 1.55
CA ASN A 62 23.23 4.29 0.12
C ASN A 62 21.75 4.03 -0.22
N GLU A 63 21.10 3.14 0.52
CA GLU A 63 19.65 2.91 0.39
C GLU A 63 18.84 4.15 0.74
N GLN A 64 19.21 4.86 1.82
CA GLN A 64 18.60 6.15 2.15
C GLN A 64 18.90 7.20 1.07
N ASN A 65 20.15 7.30 0.61
CA ASN A 65 20.52 8.21 -0.48
C ASN A 65 19.70 7.95 -1.75
N ALA A 66 19.38 6.68 -2.05
CA ALA A 66 18.54 6.34 -3.18
C ALA A 66 17.12 6.88 -3.04
N LEU A 67 16.51 6.77 -1.86
CA LEU A 67 15.19 7.35 -1.58
C LEU A 67 15.22 8.88 -1.70
N ASP A 68 16.25 9.51 -1.16
CA ASP A 68 16.42 10.97 -1.20
C ASP A 68 16.63 11.47 -2.63
N TYR A 69 17.46 10.78 -3.43
CA TYR A 69 17.67 11.11 -4.84
C TYR A 69 16.40 10.92 -5.67
N VAL A 70 15.58 9.90 -5.35
CA VAL A 70 14.27 9.72 -5.99
C VAL A 70 13.35 10.89 -5.67
N ASP A 71 13.24 11.31 -4.42
CA ASP A 71 12.40 12.45 -4.04
C ASP A 71 12.87 13.76 -4.72
N VAL A 72 14.16 14.07 -4.64
CA VAL A 72 14.75 15.25 -5.29
C VAL A 72 14.57 15.18 -6.82
N GLY A 73 14.81 14.02 -7.41
CA GLY A 73 14.64 13.79 -8.85
C GLY A 73 13.21 14.01 -9.31
N ILE A 74 12.22 13.51 -8.56
CA ILE A 74 10.79 13.70 -8.84
C ILE A 74 10.42 15.18 -8.85
N GLN A 75 11.00 15.96 -7.95
CA GLN A 75 10.70 17.38 -7.81
C GLN A 75 11.37 18.22 -8.91
N ASN A 76 12.63 17.92 -9.24
CA ASN A 76 13.45 18.71 -10.16
C ASN A 76 13.42 18.19 -11.62
N GLY A 77 12.91 16.98 -11.84
CA GLY A 77 12.97 16.28 -13.12
C GLY A 77 14.32 15.64 -13.43
N ASP A 78 15.19 15.48 -12.42
CA ASP A 78 16.51 14.88 -12.59
C ASP A 78 16.44 13.35 -12.63
N TRP A 79 17.40 12.70 -13.29
CA TRP A 79 17.39 11.25 -13.47
C TRP A 79 18.10 10.56 -12.33
N VAL A 80 17.65 9.37 -11.96
CA VAL A 80 18.25 8.55 -10.89
C VAL A 80 18.69 7.21 -11.45
N TYR A 81 19.95 6.84 -11.22
CA TYR A 81 20.56 5.63 -11.74
C TYR A 81 21.03 4.75 -10.58
N VAL A 82 20.33 3.65 -10.35
CA VAL A 82 20.53 2.75 -9.22
C VAL A 82 21.24 1.48 -9.67
N THR A 83 22.39 1.18 -9.06
CA THR A 83 23.18 -0.01 -9.35
C THR A 83 23.27 -0.97 -8.17
N ASN A 84 23.82 -2.17 -8.41
CA ASN A 84 24.05 -3.21 -7.40
C ASN A 84 22.75 -3.68 -6.72
N ASN A 85 21.66 -3.75 -7.48
CA ASN A 85 20.31 -3.99 -6.96
C ASN A 85 20.13 -5.36 -6.31
N GLU A 86 20.97 -6.33 -6.63
CA GLU A 86 21.05 -7.63 -5.96
C GLU A 86 21.42 -7.54 -4.47
N PHE A 87 22.04 -6.42 -4.04
CA PHE A 87 22.36 -6.15 -2.64
C PHE A 87 21.35 -5.22 -1.96
N ALA A 88 20.30 -4.78 -2.66
CA ALA A 88 19.30 -3.88 -2.10
C ALA A 88 18.28 -4.64 -1.22
N THR A 89 17.88 -4.05 -0.11
CA THR A 89 16.77 -4.58 0.70
C THR A 89 15.44 -4.46 -0.05
N GLN A 90 14.60 -5.49 0.10
CA GLN A 90 13.25 -5.50 -0.49
C GLN A 90 12.37 -4.35 0.04
N GLU A 91 12.64 -3.86 1.24
CA GLU A 91 11.92 -2.72 1.84
C GLU A 91 12.14 -1.44 1.02
N VAL A 92 13.39 -1.12 0.67
CA VAL A 92 13.74 0.10 -0.05
C VAL A 92 13.19 0.06 -1.48
N LEU A 93 13.33 -1.07 -2.16
CA LEU A 93 12.76 -1.26 -3.50
C LEU A 93 11.22 -1.13 -3.49
N ARG A 94 10.54 -1.61 -2.44
CA ARG A 94 9.09 -1.42 -2.27
C ARG A 94 8.73 0.04 -2.03
N LYS A 95 9.47 0.75 -1.18
CA LYS A 95 9.26 2.19 -0.94
C LYS A 95 9.37 2.98 -2.24
N ILE A 96 10.43 2.74 -3.03
CA ILE A 96 10.58 3.36 -4.35
C ILE A 96 9.40 3.02 -5.26
N ALA A 97 8.99 1.75 -5.33
CA ALA A 97 7.85 1.33 -6.16
C ALA A 97 6.55 2.07 -5.80
N VAL A 98 6.23 2.15 -4.51
CA VAL A 98 5.04 2.86 -4.02
C VAL A 98 5.11 4.35 -4.36
N THR A 99 6.26 5.00 -4.15
CA THR A 99 6.46 6.40 -4.51
C THR A 99 6.20 6.64 -5.99
N LEU A 100 6.77 5.82 -6.88
CA LEU A 100 6.60 5.96 -8.34
C LEU A 100 5.14 5.78 -8.79
N VAL A 101 4.43 4.81 -8.21
CA VAL A 101 3.02 4.55 -8.53
C VAL A 101 2.12 5.69 -8.03
N ALA A 102 2.41 6.24 -6.85
CA ALA A 102 1.62 7.31 -6.23
C ALA A 102 1.84 8.69 -6.86
N LEU A 103 2.91 8.89 -7.64
CA LEU A 103 3.23 10.17 -8.29
C LEU A 103 2.04 10.75 -9.03
N GLN A 104 1.57 11.95 -8.73
CA GLN A 104 0.53 12.62 -9.52
C GLN A 104 1.12 13.64 -10.51
N PRO A 105 0.44 13.94 -11.64
CA PRO A 105 0.83 15.04 -12.50
C PRO A 105 0.60 16.36 -11.74
N GLU A 106 1.68 17.05 -11.39
CA GLU A 106 1.64 18.35 -10.69
C GLU A 106 2.43 19.41 -11.47
N PRO A 107 2.05 19.73 -12.73
CA PRO A 107 2.84 20.59 -13.61
C PRO A 107 3.01 22.02 -13.07
N LYS A 108 2.12 22.48 -12.18
CA LYS A 108 2.21 23.79 -11.53
C LYS A 108 3.30 23.86 -10.47
N ARG A 109 3.50 22.77 -9.72
CA ARG A 109 4.45 22.71 -8.60
C ARG A 109 5.81 22.17 -9.06
N PHE A 110 5.80 21.20 -9.97
CA PHE A 110 6.98 20.51 -10.46
C PHE A 110 6.93 20.42 -11.99
N PRO A 111 7.26 21.51 -12.71
CA PRO A 111 7.08 21.61 -14.16
C PRO A 111 7.97 20.63 -14.95
N ARG A 112 9.06 20.16 -14.35
CA ARG A 112 10.00 19.21 -14.98
C ARG A 112 9.76 17.76 -14.58
N ARG A 113 8.80 17.45 -13.70
CA ARG A 113 8.53 16.08 -13.20
C ARG A 113 8.35 15.08 -14.33
N GLU A 114 7.71 15.46 -15.43
CA GLU A 114 7.48 14.59 -16.59
C GLU A 114 8.79 14.09 -17.25
N HIS A 115 9.91 14.78 -17.03
CA HIS A 115 11.23 14.41 -17.54
C HIS A 115 11.99 13.46 -16.61
N PHE A 116 11.57 13.32 -15.35
CA PHE A 116 12.18 12.40 -14.38
C PHE A 116 12.24 10.98 -14.96
N ARG A 117 13.38 10.31 -14.81
CA ARG A 117 13.55 8.89 -15.15
C ARG A 117 14.34 8.20 -14.06
N ILE A 118 13.96 6.97 -13.74
CA ILE A 118 14.68 6.11 -12.81
C ILE A 118 15.11 4.82 -13.51
N PHE A 119 16.37 4.47 -13.30
CA PHE A 119 17.02 3.33 -13.92
C PHE A 119 17.52 2.36 -12.85
N PHE A 120 17.34 1.07 -13.10
CA PHE A 120 17.81 -0.02 -12.26
C PHE A 120 18.68 -0.96 -13.08
N THR A 121 19.91 -1.22 -12.64
CA THR A 121 20.78 -2.19 -13.32
C THR A 121 20.75 -3.57 -12.68
N VAL A 122 20.86 -4.61 -13.49
CA VAL A 122 21.10 -5.99 -13.06
C VAL A 122 22.26 -6.58 -13.84
N GLU A 123 23.04 -7.49 -13.25
CA GLU A 123 24.15 -8.16 -13.95
C GLU A 123 23.65 -8.93 -15.17
N LYS A 124 22.66 -9.79 -14.94
CA LYS A 124 21.98 -10.62 -15.93
C LYS A 124 20.53 -10.28 -15.98
N ALA A 125 19.92 -10.45 -17.13
CA ALA A 125 18.49 -10.28 -17.21
C ALA A 125 17.70 -11.41 -16.57
N PHE A 126 16.46 -11.09 -16.23
CA PHE A 126 15.52 -11.98 -15.54
C PHE A 126 14.21 -12.08 -16.30
N ASP A 127 13.44 -13.17 -16.08
CA ASP A 127 12.09 -13.33 -16.62
C ASP A 127 11.04 -12.55 -15.84
N ILE A 128 10.37 -11.61 -16.50
CA ILE A 128 9.32 -10.79 -15.89
C ILE A 128 8.09 -11.61 -15.48
N ASN A 129 7.87 -12.74 -16.15
CA ASN A 129 6.77 -13.66 -15.88
C ASN A 129 7.17 -14.79 -14.92
N ASP A 130 8.46 -14.93 -14.59
CA ASP A 130 8.90 -15.88 -13.57
C ASP A 130 8.53 -15.32 -12.19
N ASN A 131 7.86 -16.13 -11.40
CA ASN A 131 7.29 -15.73 -10.12
C ASN A 131 8.24 -15.95 -8.94
N ILE A 132 9.33 -16.71 -9.12
CA ILE A 132 10.18 -17.21 -8.03
C ILE A 132 11.55 -16.52 -8.01
N SER A 133 12.02 -16.01 -9.15
CA SER A 133 13.42 -15.56 -9.33
C SER A 133 13.60 -14.05 -9.56
N LEU A 134 12.57 -13.23 -9.33
CA LEU A 134 12.64 -11.79 -9.63
C LEU A 134 13.60 -11.04 -8.68
N PRO A 135 14.54 -10.24 -9.21
CA PRO A 135 15.42 -9.41 -8.38
C PRO A 135 14.70 -8.21 -7.74
N PHE A 136 13.49 -7.87 -8.22
CA PHE A 136 12.73 -6.71 -7.78
C PHE A 136 11.31 -7.10 -7.32
N PRO A 137 10.68 -6.29 -6.45
CA PRO A 137 9.27 -6.46 -6.10
C PRO A 137 8.37 -6.43 -7.34
N ARG A 138 7.35 -7.30 -7.37
CA ARG A 138 6.41 -7.39 -8.52
C ARG A 138 5.81 -6.05 -8.92
N LEU A 139 5.48 -5.19 -7.96
CA LEU A 139 4.91 -3.87 -8.24
C LEU A 139 5.86 -3.00 -9.08
N LEU A 140 7.16 -3.07 -8.82
CA LEU A 140 8.17 -2.31 -9.57
C LEU A 140 8.33 -2.90 -10.98
N VAL A 141 8.37 -4.23 -11.05
CA VAL A 141 8.55 -4.99 -12.28
C VAL A 141 7.37 -4.81 -13.24
N GLN A 142 6.14 -4.92 -12.74
CA GLN A 142 4.91 -4.81 -13.54
C GLN A 142 4.71 -3.41 -14.14
N ASN A 143 5.31 -2.38 -13.56
CA ASN A 143 5.20 -1.00 -14.00
C ASN A 143 6.41 -0.51 -14.81
N GLY A 144 7.45 -1.34 -14.97
CA GLY A 144 8.71 -0.95 -15.59
C GLY A 144 8.95 -1.49 -17.00
N ILE A 145 10.00 -0.97 -17.64
CA ILE A 145 10.47 -1.39 -18.97
C ILE A 145 11.80 -2.11 -18.80
N LEU A 146 11.90 -3.36 -19.24
CA LEU A 146 13.19 -4.05 -19.36
C LEU A 146 13.79 -3.77 -20.75
N ALA A 147 14.84 -2.96 -20.81
CA ALA A 147 15.50 -2.58 -22.07
C ALA A 147 16.61 -3.58 -22.41
N ARG A 148 16.55 -4.19 -23.60
CA ARG A 148 17.42 -5.30 -24.00
C ARG A 148 17.79 -5.26 -25.48
N ARG A 149 18.89 -5.92 -25.85
CA ARG A 149 19.20 -6.26 -27.25
C ARG A 149 18.53 -7.60 -27.62
N ARG A 150 18.18 -7.82 -28.89
CA ARG A 150 17.77 -9.16 -29.36
C ARG A 150 19.02 -9.99 -29.68
N PRO A 151 19.04 -11.28 -29.34
CA PRO A 151 20.08 -12.19 -29.81
C PRO A 151 20.15 -12.23 -31.35
N ALA A 152 21.37 -12.15 -31.90
CA ALA A 152 21.62 -12.12 -33.35
C ALA A 152 21.33 -13.47 -34.05
N ASP A 153 21.21 -14.56 -33.29
CA ASP A 153 21.00 -15.92 -33.79
C ASP A 153 19.55 -16.23 -34.20
N GLY A 154 18.64 -15.25 -34.11
CA GLY A 154 17.23 -15.45 -34.45
C GLY A 154 16.50 -16.40 -33.50
N GLY A 155 17.11 -16.74 -32.35
CA GLY A 155 16.44 -17.40 -31.24
C GLY A 155 15.13 -16.68 -30.92
N SER A 156 14.12 -17.45 -30.52
CA SER A 156 12.79 -16.91 -30.22
C SER A 156 12.97 -15.65 -29.38
N PRO A 157 12.59 -14.46 -29.90
CA PRO A 157 12.46 -13.34 -29.02
C PRO A 157 11.35 -13.79 -28.10
N THR A 158 11.69 -14.16 -26.87
CA THR A 158 10.70 -14.15 -25.80
C THR A 158 10.05 -12.78 -25.97
N LYS A 159 8.80 -12.74 -26.40
CA LYS A 159 8.12 -11.47 -26.66
C LYS A 159 7.80 -10.97 -25.27
N TRP A 160 8.67 -10.13 -24.72
CA TRP A 160 8.57 -9.64 -23.34
C TRP A 160 7.55 -8.50 -23.21
N SER A 161 6.43 -8.63 -23.92
CA SER A 161 5.17 -7.96 -23.62
C SER A 161 4.36 -8.94 -22.80
N LYS A 162 3.68 -8.43 -21.78
CA LYS A 162 2.41 -9.04 -21.43
C LYS A 162 1.48 -8.82 -22.63
N LYS A 163 1.23 -9.85 -23.45
CA LYS A 163 0.19 -9.77 -24.49
C LYS A 163 -1.14 -9.55 -23.76
N LEU A 164 -1.74 -8.37 -23.93
CA LEU A 164 -3.09 -8.11 -23.46
C LEU A 164 -4.04 -9.10 -24.15
N PRO A 165 -5.04 -9.64 -23.44
CA PRO A 165 -6.14 -10.34 -24.08
C PRO A 165 -6.75 -9.42 -25.17
N GLU A 166 -7.02 -9.99 -26.35
CA GLU A 166 -7.53 -9.26 -27.53
C GLU A 166 -8.83 -8.48 -27.24
N GLU A 167 -9.54 -8.86 -26.17
CA GLU A 167 -10.86 -8.32 -25.80
C GLU A 167 -10.83 -7.29 -24.65
N SER A 168 -9.65 -6.85 -24.17
CA SER A 168 -9.58 -5.92 -23.02
C SER A 168 -9.79 -4.45 -23.41
N GLU A 169 -10.60 -3.71 -22.66
CA GLU A 169 -10.75 -2.24 -22.76
C GLU A 169 -9.40 -1.50 -22.63
N LEU A 170 -8.45 -2.15 -21.94
CA LEU A 170 -7.07 -1.71 -21.78
C LEU A 170 -6.32 -1.62 -23.12
N LEU A 171 -6.59 -2.54 -24.06
CA LEU A 171 -6.00 -2.52 -25.40
C LEU A 171 -6.42 -1.25 -26.16
N TYR A 172 -7.70 -0.86 -26.04
CA TYR A 172 -8.22 0.36 -26.69
C TYR A 172 -7.60 1.64 -26.09
N LYS A 173 -7.53 1.74 -24.75
CA LYS A 173 -6.90 2.89 -24.06
C LYS A 173 -5.41 3.02 -24.40
N GLU A 174 -4.70 1.90 -24.54
CA GLU A 174 -3.29 1.90 -24.93
C GLU A 174 -3.11 2.33 -26.39
N VAL A 175 -3.93 1.82 -27.32
CA VAL A 175 -3.91 2.24 -28.74
C VAL A 175 -4.16 3.74 -28.88
N HIS A 176 -5.05 4.32 -28.07
CA HIS A 176 -5.30 5.76 -28.04
C HIS A 176 -4.09 6.56 -27.50
N LYS A 177 -3.48 6.09 -26.41
CA LYS A 177 -2.27 6.67 -25.81
C LYS A 177 -1.07 6.65 -26.78
N HIS A 178 -0.91 5.57 -27.53
CA HIS A 178 0.09 5.48 -28.61
C HIS A 178 -0.16 6.48 -29.73
N ARG A 179 -1.42 6.71 -30.10
CA ARG A 179 -1.75 7.76 -31.08
C ARG A 179 -1.28 9.14 -30.60
N LEU A 180 -1.58 9.50 -29.35
CA LEU A 180 -1.13 10.77 -28.77
C LEU A 180 0.41 10.90 -28.68
N ARG A 181 1.13 9.80 -28.40
CA ARG A 181 2.60 9.79 -28.40
C ARG A 181 3.17 9.97 -29.80
N ARG A 182 2.58 9.32 -30.82
CA ARG A 182 2.93 9.51 -32.24
C ARG A 182 2.71 10.95 -32.68
N ASP A 183 1.55 11.51 -32.36
CA ASP A 183 1.21 12.90 -32.68
C ASP A 183 2.20 13.89 -32.03
N ALA A 184 2.68 13.56 -30.82
CA ALA A 184 3.70 14.33 -30.10
C ALA A 184 5.15 14.03 -30.54
N LYS A 185 5.39 13.20 -31.57
CA LYS A 185 6.71 12.72 -32.00
C LYS A 185 7.55 12.08 -30.88
N ARG A 186 6.89 11.53 -29.86
CA ARG A 186 7.51 10.83 -28.72
C ARG A 186 7.57 9.31 -28.92
N ASP A 187 6.88 8.79 -29.93
CA ASP A 187 6.84 7.36 -30.23
C ASP A 187 7.88 6.99 -31.30
N SER A 188 8.48 5.81 -31.14
CA SER A 188 9.46 5.21 -32.06
C SER A 188 8.94 3.82 -32.41
N ASP A 189 7.83 3.79 -33.15
CA ASP A 189 7.12 2.55 -33.41
C ASP A 189 7.51 2.02 -34.79
N SER A 190 8.65 1.34 -34.86
CA SER A 190 8.74 0.12 -35.64
C SER A 190 10.02 -0.66 -35.31
N GLU A 191 9.92 -1.99 -35.28
CA GLU A 191 11.08 -2.87 -35.46
C GLU A 191 11.73 -2.69 -36.86
N SER A 192 11.25 -1.76 -37.70
CA SER A 192 11.81 -1.40 -39.00
C SER A 192 12.66 -0.13 -39.03
N ASP A 193 12.75 0.64 -37.94
CA ASP A 193 13.57 1.88 -37.89
C ASP A 193 15.03 1.63 -37.45
N ALA A 194 15.40 0.39 -37.16
CA ALA A 194 16.79 -0.01 -37.03
C ALA A 194 17.28 -0.50 -38.41
N GLU A 195 17.99 0.37 -39.12
CA GLU A 195 18.43 0.14 -40.51
C GLU A 195 19.41 -1.05 -40.67
N GLU A 196 19.90 -1.67 -39.59
CA GLU A 196 20.80 -2.83 -39.67
C GLU A 196 20.17 -4.16 -39.20
N PRO A 197 20.30 -5.25 -39.99
CA PRO A 197 19.81 -6.59 -39.64
C PRO A 197 20.34 -7.15 -38.31
N ALA A 198 21.46 -6.61 -37.81
CA ALA A 198 22.16 -7.03 -36.61
C ALA A 198 21.58 -6.46 -35.30
N GLU A 199 20.75 -5.40 -35.36
CA GLU A 199 20.30 -4.66 -34.17
C GLU A 199 18.77 -4.62 -34.02
N LYS A 200 18.09 -5.74 -34.28
CA LYS A 200 16.64 -5.83 -34.02
C LYS A 200 16.38 -5.65 -32.52
N LEU A 201 15.60 -4.66 -32.13
CA LEU A 201 15.24 -4.40 -30.74
C LEU A 201 13.94 -5.13 -30.37
N THR A 202 13.90 -5.85 -29.25
CA THR A 202 12.64 -6.44 -28.75
C THR A 202 11.74 -5.33 -28.20
N GLY A 203 10.48 -5.28 -28.64
CA GLY A 203 9.52 -4.32 -28.09
C GLY A 203 8.11 -4.53 -28.60
N LEU A 204 7.33 -5.30 -27.85
CA LEU A 204 5.89 -5.13 -27.83
C LEU A 204 5.49 -4.68 -26.41
N TRP A 205 4.81 -3.54 -26.36
CA TRP A 205 3.80 -3.04 -25.41
C TRP A 205 3.93 -3.47 -23.94
N PHE A 206 4.37 -2.53 -23.10
CA PHE A 206 4.15 -2.53 -21.67
C PHE A 206 2.93 -1.67 -21.35
N HIS A 207 2.00 -2.22 -20.57
CA HIS A 207 0.89 -1.48 -19.99
C HIS A 207 1.47 -0.28 -19.23
N ARG A 208 1.14 0.93 -19.70
CA ARG A 208 1.39 2.17 -18.96
C ARG A 208 0.76 2.02 -17.57
N ALA A 209 1.20 2.82 -16.61
CA ALA A 209 0.40 3.20 -15.46
C ALA A 209 -0.88 3.91 -15.95
N VAL A 210 -1.83 3.14 -16.52
CA VAL A 210 -3.20 3.58 -16.76
C VAL A 210 -3.78 3.77 -15.38
N ASP A 211 -3.68 5.03 -14.94
CA ASP A 211 -4.62 5.67 -14.05
C ASP A 211 -5.13 4.72 -12.97
N PHE A 212 -4.36 4.54 -11.90
CA PHE A 212 -4.86 3.94 -10.64
C PHE A 212 -6.07 4.73 -10.06
N PHE A 213 -6.48 5.82 -10.70
CA PHE A 213 -7.71 6.57 -10.42
C PHE A 213 -8.88 6.24 -11.36
N SER A 214 -8.72 5.34 -12.34
CA SER A 214 -9.84 4.86 -13.18
C SER A 214 -9.64 3.47 -13.80
N ALA A 215 -8.61 2.72 -13.38
CA ALA A 215 -8.54 1.29 -13.61
C ALA A 215 -9.58 0.62 -12.71
N ASP A 216 -10.63 0.13 -13.35
CA ASP A 216 -11.36 -1.04 -12.89
C ASP A 216 -10.34 -2.02 -12.30
N GLU A 217 -10.54 -2.36 -11.03
CA GLU A 217 -9.61 -3.08 -10.19
C GLU A 217 -9.33 -4.47 -10.76
N GLY A 218 -8.34 -4.53 -11.64
CA GLY A 218 -7.78 -5.76 -12.20
C GLY A 218 -6.92 -6.46 -11.16
N THR A 219 -7.59 -6.97 -10.14
CA THR A 219 -7.16 -7.95 -9.15
C THR A 219 -5.70 -8.41 -9.29
N ALA A 220 -4.80 -7.77 -8.54
CA ALA A 220 -4.07 -8.63 -7.62
C ALA A 220 -5.17 -9.42 -6.91
N SER A 221 -5.06 -10.73 -6.83
CA SER A 221 -5.89 -11.46 -5.88
C SER A 221 -5.44 -11.01 -4.48
N ILE A 222 -5.76 -9.76 -4.12
CA ILE A 222 -6.07 -9.35 -2.77
C ILE A 222 -7.07 -10.42 -2.42
N LYS A 223 -6.66 -11.34 -1.56
CA LYS A 223 -7.59 -12.35 -1.10
C LYS A 223 -8.81 -11.54 -0.63
N PRO A 224 -10.04 -11.97 -0.90
CA PRO A 224 -11.21 -11.22 -0.43
C PRO A 224 -11.08 -10.76 1.03
N GLN A 225 -10.36 -11.56 1.83
CA GLN A 225 -9.94 -11.26 3.18
C GLN A 225 -9.14 -9.97 3.41
N ASP A 226 -8.21 -9.62 2.52
CA ASP A 226 -7.34 -8.45 2.64
C ASP A 226 -8.05 -7.19 2.09
N GLU A 227 -9.03 -7.36 1.18
CA GLU A 227 -9.80 -6.28 0.54
C GLU A 227 -10.73 -5.58 1.54
N ILE A 228 -11.21 -6.29 2.57
CA ILE A 228 -12.12 -5.73 3.58
C ILE A 228 -11.51 -4.54 4.33
N PHE A 229 -10.19 -4.54 4.55
CA PHE A 229 -9.50 -3.46 5.27
C PHE A 229 -9.35 -2.20 4.41
N GLU A 230 -9.06 -2.35 3.13
CA GLU A 230 -9.01 -1.24 2.19
C GLU A 230 -10.39 -0.58 2.07
N LEU A 231 -11.45 -1.38 2.00
CA LEU A 231 -12.83 -0.88 1.95
C LEU A 231 -13.27 -0.15 3.22
N VAL A 232 -12.79 -0.59 4.39
CA VAL A 232 -13.01 0.14 5.66
C VAL A 232 -12.41 1.54 5.57
N HIS A 233 -11.18 1.69 5.09
CA HIS A 233 -10.53 3.00 4.95
C HIS A 233 -11.14 3.87 3.84
N ALA A 234 -11.63 3.25 2.76
CA ALA A 234 -12.24 3.95 1.63
C ALA A 234 -13.64 4.54 1.95
N GLN A 235 -14.23 4.22 3.11
CA GLN A 235 -15.59 4.61 3.52
C GLN A 235 -16.69 4.27 2.48
N ASN A 236 -16.44 3.30 1.60
CA ASN A 236 -17.43 2.84 0.63
C ASN A 236 -18.34 1.78 1.27
N ALA A 237 -19.39 2.24 1.93
CA ALA A 237 -20.29 1.40 2.73
C ALA A 237 -21.02 0.31 1.91
N GLU A 238 -21.43 0.62 0.68
CA GLU A 238 -22.13 -0.34 -0.18
C GLU A 238 -21.23 -1.51 -0.53
N ARG A 239 -20.02 -1.20 -1.01
CA ARG A 239 -19.05 -2.23 -1.39
C ARG A 239 -18.53 -3.03 -0.20
N LEU A 240 -18.33 -2.37 0.95
CA LEU A 240 -17.97 -3.05 2.21
C LEU A 240 -19.07 -4.04 2.62
N ARG A 241 -20.35 -3.64 2.50
CA ARG A 241 -21.49 -4.51 2.82
C ARG A 241 -21.56 -5.71 1.89
N GLU A 242 -21.41 -5.50 0.58
CA GLU A 242 -21.40 -6.58 -0.41
C GLU A 242 -20.30 -7.61 -0.11
N LEU A 243 -19.07 -7.13 0.15
CA LEU A 243 -17.95 -8.02 0.42
C LEU A 243 -18.12 -8.77 1.74
N ALA A 244 -18.50 -8.08 2.81
CA ALA A 244 -18.67 -8.67 4.13
C ALA A 244 -19.82 -9.72 4.16
N GLN A 245 -20.87 -9.52 3.36
CA GLN A 245 -21.99 -10.46 3.24
C GLN A 245 -21.77 -11.57 2.20
N SER A 246 -20.72 -11.49 1.38
CA SER A 246 -20.46 -12.45 0.29
C SER A 246 -20.12 -13.87 0.76
N GLY A 247 -19.79 -14.05 2.05
CA GLY A 247 -19.29 -15.31 2.62
C GLY A 247 -17.87 -15.68 2.18
N LYS A 248 -17.20 -14.83 1.40
CA LYS A 248 -15.80 -15.03 0.95
C LYS A 248 -14.77 -14.48 1.93
N VAL A 249 -15.22 -13.75 2.94
CA VAL A 249 -14.38 -13.04 3.92
C VAL A 249 -14.80 -13.43 5.32
N ASP A 250 -13.81 -13.68 6.18
CA ASP A 250 -14.01 -13.76 7.62
C ASP A 250 -13.88 -12.36 8.21
N VAL A 251 -15.01 -11.76 8.60
CA VAL A 251 -15.08 -10.42 9.19
C VAL A 251 -14.39 -10.31 10.56
N ASN A 252 -14.04 -11.45 11.18
CA ASN A 252 -13.36 -11.51 12.48
C ASN A 252 -11.88 -11.85 12.39
N LYS A 253 -11.37 -12.12 11.18
CA LYS A 253 -9.97 -12.47 11.00
C LYS A 253 -9.08 -11.24 11.18
N VAL A 254 -8.04 -11.42 12.01
CA VAL A 254 -7.05 -10.38 12.32
C VAL A 254 -6.05 -10.15 11.19
N THR A 255 -5.57 -8.92 11.07
CA THR A 255 -4.46 -8.51 10.17
C THR A 255 -3.11 -9.03 10.67
N GLN A 256 -2.06 -8.83 9.86
CA GLN A 256 -0.67 -8.97 10.30
C GLN A 256 -0.29 -8.06 11.49
N PHE A 257 -1.11 -7.06 11.80
CA PHE A 257 -0.96 -6.17 12.96
C PHE A 257 -1.84 -6.59 14.14
N GLY A 258 -2.50 -7.75 14.07
CA GLY A 258 -3.31 -8.31 15.16
C GLY A 258 -4.64 -7.59 15.40
N MET A 259 -5.14 -6.87 14.40
CA MET A 259 -6.42 -6.14 14.48
C MET A 259 -7.50 -6.72 13.57
N THR A 260 -8.74 -6.78 14.05
CA THR A 260 -9.91 -7.12 13.23
C THR A 260 -10.37 -5.93 12.36
N PRO A 261 -11.17 -6.16 11.30
CA PRO A 261 -11.79 -5.08 10.53
C PRO A 261 -12.59 -4.12 11.41
N LEU A 262 -13.34 -4.66 12.39
CA LEU A 262 -14.14 -3.87 13.32
C LEU A 262 -13.25 -2.98 14.20
N GLN A 263 -12.19 -3.52 14.79
CA GLN A 263 -11.25 -2.75 15.60
C GLN A 263 -10.58 -1.62 14.78
N THR A 264 -10.30 -1.87 13.50
CA THR A 264 -9.75 -0.86 12.58
C THR A 264 -10.77 0.26 12.33
N ALA A 265 -12.04 -0.07 12.12
CA ALA A 265 -13.10 0.92 11.95
C ALA A 265 -13.34 1.76 13.21
N VAL A 266 -13.34 1.12 14.39
CA VAL A 266 -13.51 1.80 15.69
C VAL A 266 -12.34 2.74 15.99
N SER A 267 -11.10 2.27 15.80
CA SER A 267 -9.89 3.09 16.06
C SER A 267 -9.78 4.34 15.18
N ASN A 268 -10.42 4.32 14.01
CA ASN A 268 -10.41 5.44 13.06
C ASN A 268 -11.73 6.23 13.08
N GLU A 269 -12.60 5.97 14.06
CA GLU A 269 -13.89 6.64 14.25
C GLU A 269 -14.84 6.56 13.04
N LEU A 270 -14.80 5.44 12.31
CA LEU A 270 -15.56 5.24 11.08
C LEU A 270 -16.95 4.66 11.36
N THR A 271 -17.87 5.46 11.91
CA THR A 271 -19.20 5.02 12.38
C THR A 271 -20.00 4.21 11.34
N ILE A 272 -19.95 4.58 10.06
CA ILE A 272 -20.66 3.86 8.99
C ILE A 272 -20.05 2.47 8.78
N ALA A 273 -18.72 2.37 8.72
CA ALA A 273 -18.03 1.09 8.55
C ALA A 273 -18.22 0.16 9.75
N VAL A 274 -18.23 0.73 10.97
CA VAL A 274 -18.55 0.00 12.21
C VAL A 274 -19.92 -0.68 12.08
N ARG A 275 -20.95 0.07 11.69
CA ARG A 275 -22.31 -0.49 11.54
C ARG A 275 -22.36 -1.58 10.47
N VAL A 276 -21.75 -1.36 9.30
CA VAL A 276 -21.73 -2.36 8.22
C VAL A 276 -21.05 -3.66 8.64
N LEU A 277 -19.93 -3.57 9.36
CA LEU A 277 -19.20 -4.75 9.84
C LEU A 277 -19.99 -5.51 10.92
N LEU A 278 -20.65 -4.80 11.83
CA LEU A 278 -21.53 -5.40 12.84
C LEU A 278 -22.76 -6.07 12.21
N GLU A 279 -23.38 -5.43 11.21
CA GLU A 279 -24.46 -6.02 10.38
C GLU A 279 -24.00 -7.32 9.69
N ALA A 280 -22.72 -7.41 9.33
CA ALA A 280 -22.13 -8.59 8.70
C ALA A 280 -21.65 -9.66 9.70
N GLY A 281 -21.88 -9.49 11.01
CA GLY A 281 -21.55 -10.49 12.03
C GLY A 281 -20.14 -10.37 12.61
N ALA A 282 -19.50 -9.21 12.53
CA ALA A 282 -18.27 -8.96 13.28
C ALA A 282 -18.54 -9.03 14.79
N ASP A 283 -17.69 -9.72 15.53
CA ASP A 283 -17.81 -9.90 16.98
C ASP A 283 -17.36 -8.62 17.70
N PRO A 284 -18.27 -7.91 18.39
CA PRO A 284 -17.93 -6.69 19.11
C PRO A 284 -17.12 -6.92 20.39
N ASN A 285 -16.89 -8.18 20.79
CA ASN A 285 -16.19 -8.55 22.02
C ASN A 285 -14.77 -9.07 21.80
N THR A 286 -14.35 -9.28 20.54
CA THR A 286 -13.01 -9.77 20.23
C THR A 286 -11.97 -8.71 20.63
N ALA A 287 -11.12 -9.05 21.61
CA ALA A 287 -10.06 -8.18 22.11
C ALA A 287 -8.91 -8.01 21.09
N ARG A 288 -8.28 -6.83 21.08
CA ARG A 288 -7.11 -6.54 20.24
C ARG A 288 -5.92 -7.40 20.66
N GLU A 289 -5.22 -8.00 19.70
CA GLU A 289 -4.16 -8.97 20.01
C GLU A 289 -2.96 -8.33 20.74
N ALA A 290 -2.64 -7.08 20.43
CA ALA A 290 -1.45 -6.40 20.95
C ALA A 290 -1.47 -6.18 22.48
N ASP A 291 -2.64 -5.88 23.04
CA ASP A 291 -2.79 -5.44 24.43
C ASP A 291 -4.03 -6.01 25.14
N GLY A 292 -4.88 -6.75 24.43
CA GLY A 292 -6.14 -7.26 24.97
C GLY A 292 -7.24 -6.21 25.07
N CYS A 293 -7.10 -5.04 24.44
CA CYS A 293 -8.10 -3.97 24.51
C CYS A 293 -9.39 -4.37 23.78
N PRO A 294 -10.55 -4.43 24.47
CA PRO A 294 -11.83 -4.74 23.83
C PRO A 294 -12.31 -3.59 22.94
N PRO A 295 -13.06 -3.84 21.85
CA PRO A 295 -13.55 -2.79 20.94
C PRO A 295 -14.37 -1.71 21.66
N LEU A 296 -15.11 -2.08 22.71
CA LEU A 296 -15.85 -1.12 23.54
C LEU A 296 -14.93 -0.06 24.17
N PHE A 297 -13.74 -0.44 24.64
CA PHE A 297 -12.75 0.49 25.21
C PHE A 297 -12.02 1.32 24.15
N MET A 298 -12.15 0.97 22.86
CA MET A 298 -11.65 1.79 21.76
C MET A 298 -12.64 2.89 21.37
N SER A 299 -13.91 2.83 21.83
CA SER A 299 -14.97 3.83 21.57
C SER A 299 -15.08 4.93 22.64
N ILE A 300 -14.01 5.16 23.42
CA ILE A 300 -13.98 6.04 24.60
C ILE A 300 -14.21 7.53 24.32
N GLU A 301 -14.21 7.94 23.05
CA GLU A 301 -14.41 9.33 22.62
C GLU A 301 -15.70 9.55 21.82
N THR A 302 -16.39 8.48 21.37
CA THR A 302 -17.50 8.58 20.41
C THR A 302 -18.76 7.85 20.85
N GLU A 303 -19.83 8.60 21.16
CA GLU A 303 -21.12 8.06 21.61
C GLU A 303 -21.76 7.13 20.55
N ASP A 304 -21.69 7.52 19.27
CA ASP A 304 -22.35 6.77 18.19
C ASP A 304 -21.76 5.36 18.00
N ILE A 305 -20.44 5.24 18.14
CA ILE A 305 -19.74 3.96 18.01
C ILE A 305 -19.99 3.10 19.24
N LEU A 306 -19.98 3.69 20.44
CA LEU A 306 -20.37 3.01 21.67
C LEU A 306 -21.78 2.42 21.54
N TYR A 307 -22.75 3.22 21.10
CA TYR A 307 -24.12 2.75 20.91
C TYR A 307 -24.23 1.64 19.87
N ALA A 308 -23.52 1.77 18.74
CA ALA A 308 -23.50 0.73 17.72
C ALA A 308 -22.93 -0.58 18.27
N LEU A 309 -21.82 -0.54 19.02
CA LEU A 309 -21.24 -1.73 19.63
C LEU A 309 -22.22 -2.40 20.62
N LEU A 310 -22.87 -1.61 21.48
CA LEU A 310 -23.84 -2.12 22.47
C LEU A 310 -25.10 -2.72 21.81
N GLU A 311 -25.60 -2.07 20.76
CA GLU A 311 -26.76 -2.55 19.98
C GLU A 311 -26.51 -3.94 19.39
N TYR A 312 -25.27 -4.25 19.02
CA TYR A 312 -24.85 -5.53 18.45
C TYR A 312 -24.24 -6.50 19.47
N GLY A 313 -24.41 -6.25 20.77
CA GLY A 313 -24.07 -7.20 21.82
C GLY A 313 -22.66 -7.09 22.40
N ALA A 314 -22.02 -5.92 22.33
CA ALA A 314 -20.83 -5.66 23.13
C ALA A 314 -21.14 -5.76 24.63
N ASP A 315 -20.29 -6.46 25.37
CA ASP A 315 -20.45 -6.61 26.82
C ASP A 315 -20.02 -5.34 27.56
N LEU A 316 -21.02 -4.61 28.04
CA LEU A 316 -20.85 -3.40 28.86
C LEU A 316 -20.07 -3.66 30.17
N PHE A 317 -20.05 -4.91 30.65
CA PHE A 317 -19.42 -5.26 31.92
C PHE A 317 -17.97 -5.74 31.76
N THR A 318 -17.46 -5.79 30.53
CA THR A 318 -16.08 -6.16 30.25
C THR A 318 -15.11 -5.22 30.98
N LYS A 319 -13.99 -5.78 31.43
CA LYS A 319 -12.92 -5.04 32.09
C LYS A 319 -11.68 -5.01 31.21
N PHE A 320 -11.00 -3.87 31.21
CA PHE A 320 -9.69 -3.68 30.62
C PHE A 320 -8.79 -3.01 31.66
N GLU A 321 -7.58 -3.54 31.87
CA GLU A 321 -6.66 -3.07 32.91
C GLU A 321 -7.26 -3.05 34.34
N ASN A 322 -8.17 -4.00 34.64
CA ASN A 322 -8.99 -4.09 35.87
C ASN A 322 -10.08 -3.03 36.04
N ASP A 323 -10.15 -2.05 35.16
CA ASP A 323 -11.17 -1.03 35.15
C ASP A 323 -12.33 -1.39 34.22
N ARG A 324 -13.51 -0.88 34.55
CA ARG A 324 -14.65 -0.87 33.63
C ARG A 324 -14.64 0.43 32.83
N ILE A 325 -15.29 0.43 31.68
CA ILE A 325 -15.31 1.61 30.79
C ILE A 325 -15.78 2.89 31.52
N GLU A 326 -16.74 2.79 32.47
CA GLU A 326 -17.23 3.94 33.21
C GLU A 326 -16.25 4.55 34.24
N ASN A 327 -15.18 3.82 34.56
CA ASN A 327 -14.19 4.20 35.58
C ASN A 327 -12.77 4.30 35.01
N HIS A 328 -12.54 3.86 33.78
CA HIS A 328 -11.22 3.84 33.16
C HIS A 328 -10.68 5.26 32.92
N PRO A 329 -9.39 5.54 33.23
CA PRO A 329 -8.83 6.89 33.22
C PRO A 329 -8.87 7.57 31.85
N SER A 330 -8.81 6.80 30.76
CA SER A 330 -8.85 7.33 29.39
C SER A 330 -10.26 7.59 28.87
N THR A 331 -11.32 7.18 29.58
CA THR A 331 -12.71 7.36 29.09
C THR A 331 -13.14 8.82 29.22
N ALA A 332 -13.70 9.40 28.15
CA ALA A 332 -14.19 10.76 28.19
C ALA A 332 -15.33 10.91 29.23
N PRO A 333 -15.40 12.01 30.00
CA PRO A 333 -16.38 12.15 31.09
C PRO A 333 -17.84 12.01 30.65
N HIS A 334 -18.16 12.42 29.42
CA HIS A 334 -19.49 12.29 28.84
C HIS A 334 -19.85 10.82 28.57
N ILE A 335 -18.92 10.03 27.98
CA ILE A 335 -19.06 8.58 27.80
C ILE A 335 -19.20 7.86 29.13
N ALA A 336 -18.37 8.18 30.12
CA ALA A 336 -18.46 7.55 31.45
C ALA A 336 -19.83 7.81 32.11
N LYS A 337 -20.37 9.02 31.98
CA LYS A 337 -21.72 9.36 32.46
C LYS A 337 -22.81 8.63 31.67
N LEU A 338 -22.63 8.52 30.36
CA LEU A 338 -23.54 7.81 29.45
C LEU A 338 -23.65 6.33 29.82
N VAL A 339 -22.50 5.64 29.98
CA VAL A 339 -22.45 4.23 30.39
C VAL A 339 -23.11 4.01 31.74
N LYS A 340 -22.88 4.89 32.72
CA LYS A 340 -23.55 4.82 34.03
C LYS A 340 -25.07 4.90 33.91
N LYS A 341 -25.57 5.74 32.99
CA LYS A 341 -27.00 5.85 32.69
C LYS A 341 -27.54 4.59 32.03
N ILE A 342 -26.89 4.11 30.96
CA ILE A 342 -27.28 2.87 30.25
C ILE A 342 -27.34 1.68 31.20
N LYS A 343 -26.35 1.57 32.10
CA LYS A 343 -26.31 0.52 33.12
C LYS A 343 -27.48 0.60 34.11
N ALA A 344 -27.85 1.80 34.54
CA ALA A 344 -29.00 2.01 35.41
C ALA A 344 -30.32 1.64 34.72
N ASP A 345 -30.42 1.88 33.41
CA ASP A 345 -31.60 1.53 32.60
C ASP A 345 -31.68 0.01 32.30
N GLN A 346 -30.53 -0.70 32.27
CA GLN A 346 -30.45 -2.16 32.03
C GLN A 346 -30.56 -3.02 33.30
N GLN A 347 -30.45 -2.43 34.49
CA GLN A 347 -30.72 -3.13 35.75
C GLN A 347 -32.23 -3.09 36.03
N PRO A 348 -32.92 -4.24 36.24
CA PRO A 348 -34.28 -4.20 36.76
C PRO A 348 -34.28 -3.43 38.09
N PRO A 349 -35.39 -2.76 38.48
CA PRO A 349 -35.47 -2.12 39.78
C PRO A 349 -35.06 -3.14 40.82
N GLN A 350 -33.96 -2.88 41.52
CA GLN A 350 -33.55 -3.70 42.66
C GLN A 350 -34.78 -3.84 43.54
N ALA A 351 -35.30 -5.06 43.66
CA ALA A 351 -36.28 -5.38 44.68
C ALA A 351 -35.73 -4.80 45.97
N ALA A 352 -36.49 -3.86 46.57
CA ALA A 352 -36.15 -3.27 47.84
C ALA A 352 -35.69 -4.40 48.76
N ALA A 353 -34.46 -4.32 49.25
CA ALA A 353 -33.97 -5.25 50.25
C ALA A 353 -35.02 -5.30 51.37
N PRO A 354 -35.41 -6.49 51.86
CA PRO A 354 -36.32 -6.55 52.99
C PRO A 354 -35.66 -5.77 54.13
N GLU A 355 -36.44 -4.88 54.76
CA GLU A 355 -35.99 -4.14 55.93
C GLU A 355 -35.38 -5.12 56.94
N PRO A 356 -34.26 -4.76 57.60
CA PRO A 356 -33.69 -5.64 58.60
C PRO A 356 -34.73 -5.81 59.73
N ASP A 357 -35.13 -7.06 59.97
CA ASP A 357 -36.00 -7.44 61.08
C ASP A 357 -35.51 -6.79 62.37
N ALA A 358 -36.29 -5.81 62.84
CA ALA A 358 -36.12 -5.17 64.13
C ALA A 358 -36.62 -6.11 65.24
N ASP A 359 -36.05 -7.32 65.34
CA ASP A 359 -36.31 -8.20 66.47
C ASP A 359 -35.16 -9.17 66.73
N SER A 360 -34.00 -8.62 67.07
CA SER A 360 -32.90 -9.37 67.71
C SER A 360 -32.04 -8.44 68.57
N GLN A 361 -32.70 -7.66 69.43
CA GLN A 361 -32.07 -7.03 70.60
C GLN A 361 -32.87 -7.37 71.86
N LYS A 362 -32.43 -8.43 72.54
CA LYS A 362 -32.59 -8.79 73.97
C LYS A 362 -32.12 -10.25 74.06
N VAL A 363 -31.13 -10.65 74.85
CA VAL A 363 -31.01 -10.47 76.30
C VAL A 363 -29.53 -10.56 76.72
N ILE A 364 -29.15 -9.60 77.56
CA ILE A 364 -27.97 -9.49 78.44
C ILE A 364 -27.98 -10.63 79.46
N VAL A 365 -26.85 -11.26 79.81
CA VAL A 365 -26.42 -11.34 81.23
C VAL A 365 -24.90 -11.50 81.35
N ASP A 366 -24.37 -10.71 82.27
CA ASP A 366 -23.07 -10.71 82.92
C ASP A 366 -22.52 -12.09 83.32
N ASP A 367 -21.20 -12.25 83.39
CA ASP A 367 -20.48 -12.17 84.68
C ASP A 367 -18.99 -12.59 84.55
N VAL A 368 -18.14 -11.68 85.05
CA VAL A 368 -17.09 -11.93 86.07
C VAL A 368 -15.71 -12.52 85.69
N ALA A 369 -14.73 -11.76 86.22
CA ALA A 369 -13.37 -12.09 86.68
C ALA A 369 -12.27 -12.33 85.63
N VAL A 370 -11.25 -11.47 85.49
CA VAL A 370 -10.17 -11.07 86.44
C VAL A 370 -9.03 -12.09 86.48
N GLU A 371 -7.84 -11.57 86.09
CA GLU A 371 -6.46 -11.99 86.42
C GLU A 371 -5.96 -13.34 85.85
N ALA A 372 -4.73 -13.48 85.36
CA ALA A 372 -3.53 -12.64 85.31
C ALA A 372 -2.65 -13.08 84.15
#